data_AF-A0A3D2J6D4-F1
#
_entry.id   AF-A0A3D2J6D4-F1
#
_cell.length_a   1.000
_cell.length_b   1.000
_cell.length_c   1.000
_cell.angle_alpha   90.00
_cell.angle_beta   90.00
_cell.angle_gamma   90.00
#
_symmetry.space_group_name_H-M   'P 1'
#
loop_
_entity.id
_entity.type
_entity.pdbx_description
1 polymer ?
#
loop_
_entity_poly.entity_id
_entity_poly.type
_entity_poly.pdbx_seq_one_letter_code
_entity_poly.pdbx_strand_id
1 'polypeptide(L)'
;MRKTIIRIIALLVTLLVLLTALIAVVRFAPYACDFSAYPKSTRTASGGSGDPINLLFVGSKEQITHSFQQASWLIPDPITPQTSARIAADSLAHRSYPTAPISNLYVFGRVQDLAFEKPTSDVQYRGHIRIWQTGTHLGGQPIWIGAATYDSGIELSSTKHFPTHHIAPTVDLERNAVGADLAKTGVGRSEIYAAFTPPIFFARNGGGDYYESDGDILVINSTQTSIPLQQSSGVIEGLKTGLFLFYDALFTVVGAMLAFLGLVVFIIIGLTLWRLTERSHSPSF
;
A
#
# COMPACT_ATOMS: atom_id res chain seq x y z
N MET A 1 48.50 -5.97 -9.42
CA MET A 1 47.35 -5.97 -8.48
C MET A 1 46.72 -4.59 -8.30
N ARG A 2 47.40 -3.56 -7.78
CA ARG A 2 46.80 -2.23 -7.50
C ARG A 2 46.11 -1.56 -8.72
N LYS A 3 46.71 -1.59 -9.91
CA LYS A 3 46.11 -1.04 -11.14
C LYS A 3 44.84 -1.80 -11.57
N THR A 4 44.81 -3.12 -11.39
CA THR A 4 43.65 -3.97 -11.69
C THR A 4 42.51 -3.67 -10.72
N ILE A 5 42.81 -3.55 -9.42
CA ILE A 5 41.83 -3.17 -8.39
C ILE A 5 41.23 -1.79 -8.69
N ILE A 6 42.06 -0.79 -9.03
CA ILE A 6 41.57 0.55 -9.41
C ILE A 6 40.65 0.50 -10.63
N ARG A 7 40.98 -0.30 -11.66
CA ARG A 7 40.12 -0.47 -12.84
C ARG A 7 38.78 -1.13 -12.51
N ILE A 8 38.80 -2.14 -11.64
CA ILE A 8 37.58 -2.82 -11.17
C ILE A 8 36.71 -1.82 -10.40
N ILE A 9 37.29 -1.06 -9.46
CA ILE A 9 36.55 -0.05 -8.70
C ILE A 9 35.96 1.01 -9.64
N ALA A 10 36.75 1.53 -10.59
CA ALA A 10 36.26 2.52 -11.55
C ALA A 10 35.11 1.97 -12.41
N LEU A 11 35.20 0.72 -12.86
CA LEU A 11 34.13 0.05 -13.61
C LEU A 11 32.86 -0.10 -12.77
N LEU A 12 32.97 -0.55 -11.52
CA LEU A 12 31.84 -0.70 -10.60
C LEU A 12 31.17 0.64 -10.30
N VAL A 13 31.95 1.69 -10.03
CA VAL A 13 31.42 3.04 -9.82
C VAL A 13 30.71 3.55 -11.08
N THR A 14 31.29 3.33 -12.26
CA THR A 14 30.67 3.74 -13.53
C THR A 14 29.35 2.99 -13.76
N LEU A 15 29.32 1.69 -13.53
CA LEU A 15 28.10 0.87 -13.65
C LEU A 15 27.02 1.34 -12.68
N LEU A 16 27.39 1.65 -11.43
CA LEU A 16 26.46 2.18 -10.43
C LEU A 16 25.87 3.53 -10.86
N VAL A 17 26.71 4.45 -11.34
CA VAL A 17 26.24 5.76 -11.85
C VAL A 17 25.27 5.57 -13.01
N LEU A 18 25.60 4.72 -13.99
CA LEU A 18 24.72 4.43 -15.13
C LEU A 18 23.38 3.79 -14.68
N LEU A 19 23.43 2.87 -13.72
CA LEU A 19 22.23 2.26 -13.15
C LEU A 19 21.35 3.30 -12.45
N THR A 20 21.93 4.16 -11.62
CA THR A 20 21.18 5.24 -10.94
C THR A 20 20.60 6.25 -11.92
N ALA A 21 21.32 6.60 -12.99
CA ALA A 21 20.82 7.47 -14.05
C ALA A 21 19.66 6.81 -14.81
N LEU A 22 19.75 5.51 -15.12
CA LEU A 22 18.67 4.77 -15.77
C LEU A 22 17.41 4.73 -14.87
N ILE A 23 17.59 4.44 -13.58
CA ILE A 23 16.51 4.47 -12.59
C ILE A 23 15.83 5.86 -12.57
N ALA A 24 16.62 6.93 -12.51
CA ALA A 24 16.10 8.28 -12.50
C ALA A 24 15.33 8.60 -13.81
N VAL A 25 15.88 8.24 -14.97
CA VAL A 25 15.21 8.43 -16.26
C VAL A 25 13.89 7.68 -16.30
N VAL A 26 13.85 6.41 -15.88
CA VAL A 26 12.61 5.61 -15.84
C VAL A 26 11.60 6.22 -14.87
N ARG A 27 12.03 6.63 -13.67
CA ARG A 27 11.15 7.20 -12.64
C ARG A 27 10.56 8.55 -13.04
N PHE A 28 11.38 9.45 -13.57
CA PHE A 28 10.96 10.80 -13.94
C PHE A 28 10.48 10.91 -15.39
N ALA A 29 10.43 9.80 -16.14
CA ALA A 29 9.80 9.77 -17.44
C ALA A 29 8.33 10.20 -17.29
N PRO A 30 7.89 11.23 -18.05
CA PRO A 30 6.55 11.77 -17.90
C PRO A 30 5.50 10.71 -18.24
N TYR A 31 4.44 10.67 -17.43
CA TYR A 31 3.22 9.96 -17.80
C TYR A 31 2.43 10.76 -18.83
N ALA A 32 1.69 10.06 -19.68
CA ALA A 32 0.80 10.69 -20.65
C ALA A 32 -0.42 11.37 -19.98
N CYS A 33 -0.78 10.92 -18.78
CA CYS A 33 -1.85 11.50 -17.97
C CYS A 33 -1.29 12.02 -16.63
N ASP A 34 -1.79 13.17 -16.20
CA ASP A 34 -1.45 13.81 -14.93
C ASP A 34 -2.73 14.10 -14.13
N PHE A 35 -2.77 13.58 -12.90
CA PHE A 35 -3.86 13.76 -11.94
C PHE A 35 -3.38 14.44 -10.65
N SER A 36 -2.26 15.18 -10.72
CA SER A 36 -1.66 15.96 -9.64
C SER A 36 -2.58 17.02 -9.01
N ALA A 37 -3.67 17.39 -9.67
CA ALA A 37 -4.64 18.35 -9.14
C ALA A 37 -5.57 17.81 -8.03
N TYR A 38 -5.81 16.50 -7.93
CA TYR A 38 -6.70 15.94 -6.90
C TYR A 38 -6.03 15.86 -5.52
N PRO A 39 -6.78 15.73 -4.41
CA PRO A 39 -6.21 15.51 -3.08
C PRO A 39 -5.30 14.27 -2.99
N LYS A 40 -4.14 14.39 -2.33
CA LYS A 40 -3.08 13.36 -2.29
C LYS A 40 -3.26 12.35 -1.17
N SER A 41 -3.95 12.78 -0.13
CA SER A 41 -4.30 11.96 1.01
C SER A 41 -5.70 12.34 1.47
N THR A 42 -6.31 11.41 2.16
CA THR A 42 -7.53 11.67 2.92
C THR A 42 -7.20 12.44 4.20
N ARG A 43 -8.26 12.83 4.92
CA ARG A 43 -8.18 13.48 6.24
C ARG A 43 -8.97 12.68 7.28
N THR A 44 -8.54 12.73 8.53
CA THR A 44 -9.35 12.27 9.66
C THR A 44 -10.45 13.29 10.00
N ALA A 45 -11.41 12.91 10.85
CA ALA A 45 -12.42 13.84 11.34
C ALA A 45 -11.83 15.08 12.05
N SER A 46 -10.64 14.95 12.65
CA SER A 46 -9.91 16.06 13.28
C SER A 46 -9.05 16.88 12.30
N GLY A 47 -9.09 16.57 10.99
CA GLY A 47 -8.31 17.26 9.97
C GLY A 47 -6.86 16.79 9.84
N GLY A 48 -6.45 15.77 10.61
CA GLY A 48 -5.14 15.13 10.47
C GLY A 48 -4.99 14.42 9.13
N SER A 49 -3.75 14.10 8.73
CA SER A 49 -3.49 13.26 7.56
C SER A 49 -4.13 11.89 7.75
N GLY A 50 -4.80 11.36 6.73
CA GLY A 50 -5.30 9.99 6.67
C GLY A 50 -4.49 9.15 5.67
N ASP A 51 -5.15 8.17 5.07
CA ASP A 51 -4.56 7.27 4.07
C ASP A 51 -4.25 7.99 2.74
N PRO A 52 -3.22 7.54 2.00
CA PRO A 52 -2.89 8.07 0.68
C PRO A 52 -3.96 7.73 -0.35
N ILE A 53 -4.20 8.66 -1.27
CA ILE A 53 -4.98 8.38 -2.48
C ILE A 53 -4.04 7.73 -3.49
N ASN A 54 -4.39 6.53 -3.95
CA ASN A 54 -3.55 5.71 -4.83
C ASN A 54 -4.33 5.07 -5.99
N LEU A 55 -5.65 5.31 -6.07
CA LEU A 55 -6.52 4.84 -7.14
C LEU A 55 -7.35 5.98 -7.73
N LEU A 56 -7.63 5.90 -9.03
CA LEU A 56 -8.59 6.73 -9.73
C LEU A 56 -9.52 5.82 -10.55
N PHE A 57 -10.83 6.06 -10.48
CA PHE A 57 -11.81 5.32 -11.27
C PHE A 57 -12.51 6.26 -12.23
N VAL A 58 -12.83 5.74 -13.41
CA VAL A 58 -13.65 6.43 -14.40
C VAL A 58 -14.86 5.56 -14.73
N GLY A 59 -16.07 6.06 -14.49
CA GLY A 59 -17.31 5.33 -14.72
C GLY A 59 -18.37 5.58 -13.67
N SER A 60 -19.60 5.11 -13.91
CA SER A 60 -20.72 5.31 -13.00
C SER A 60 -20.52 4.57 -11.67
N LYS A 61 -21.26 5.00 -10.63
CA LYS A 61 -21.27 4.33 -9.32
C LYS A 61 -21.63 2.84 -9.45
N GLU A 62 -22.59 2.52 -10.31
CA GLU A 62 -23.06 1.16 -10.57
C GLU A 62 -21.98 0.33 -11.24
N GLN A 63 -21.27 0.89 -12.22
CA GLN A 63 -20.15 0.21 -12.90
C GLN A 63 -19.02 -0.12 -11.93
N ILE A 64 -18.63 0.83 -11.07
CA ILE A 64 -17.61 0.62 -10.04
C ILE A 64 -18.09 -0.43 -9.04
N THR A 65 -19.30 -0.30 -8.52
CA THR A 65 -19.85 -1.23 -7.52
C THR A 65 -19.95 -2.66 -8.06
N HIS A 66 -20.49 -2.81 -9.27
CA HIS A 66 -20.54 -4.10 -9.96
C HIS A 66 -19.13 -4.68 -10.16
N SER A 67 -18.15 -3.80 -10.41
CA SER A 67 -16.77 -4.22 -10.62
C SER A 67 -16.12 -4.85 -9.39
N PHE A 68 -16.34 -4.25 -8.22
CA PHE A 68 -15.89 -4.77 -6.94
C PHE A 68 -16.64 -6.07 -6.56
N GLN A 69 -17.96 -6.12 -6.79
CA GLN A 69 -18.77 -7.32 -6.52
C GLN A 69 -18.28 -8.53 -7.31
N GLN A 70 -18.02 -8.38 -8.61
CA GLN A 70 -17.47 -9.46 -9.45
C GLN A 70 -16.08 -9.90 -8.99
N ALA A 71 -15.29 -9.00 -8.40
CA ALA A 71 -13.99 -9.29 -7.82
C ALA A 71 -14.08 -9.85 -6.38
N SER A 72 -15.28 -10.18 -5.89
CA SER A 72 -15.52 -10.69 -4.53
C SER A 72 -15.08 -9.75 -3.41
N TRP A 73 -15.12 -8.44 -3.68
CA TRP A 73 -15.02 -7.42 -2.65
C TRP A 73 -16.41 -7.16 -2.05
N LEU A 74 -16.47 -7.05 -0.73
CA LEU A 74 -17.71 -6.96 0.03
C LEU A 74 -17.98 -5.52 0.46
N ILE A 75 -19.26 -5.15 0.57
CA ILE A 75 -19.66 -3.85 1.13
C ILE A 75 -19.59 -3.98 2.66
N PRO A 76 -18.89 -3.06 3.36
CA PRO A 76 -18.79 -3.11 4.81
C PRO A 76 -20.13 -2.80 5.49
N ASP A 77 -20.34 -3.39 6.65
CA ASP A 77 -21.47 -3.07 7.51
C ASP A 77 -21.39 -1.60 7.99
N PRO A 78 -22.53 -0.94 8.24
CA PRO A 78 -22.52 0.42 8.76
C PRO A 78 -21.87 0.49 10.14
N ILE A 79 -21.26 1.64 10.46
CA ILE A 79 -20.75 1.92 11.81
C ILE A 79 -21.96 2.09 12.75
N THR A 80 -22.13 1.12 13.66
CA THR A 80 -23.17 1.12 14.71
C THR A 80 -22.54 0.64 16.02
N PRO A 81 -23.15 0.86 17.19
CA PRO A 81 -22.67 0.30 18.44
C PRO A 81 -22.50 -1.23 18.39
N GLN A 82 -23.41 -1.92 17.70
CA GLN A 82 -23.41 -3.39 17.57
C GLN A 82 -22.25 -3.87 16.69
N THR A 83 -22.08 -3.30 15.50
CA THR A 83 -20.99 -3.66 14.57
C THR A 83 -19.63 -3.26 15.13
N SER A 84 -19.55 -2.15 15.88
CA SER A 84 -18.35 -1.70 16.60
C SER A 84 -17.95 -2.65 17.74
N ALA A 85 -18.92 -3.14 18.50
CA ALA A 85 -18.66 -4.15 19.54
C ALA A 85 -18.22 -5.49 18.93
N ARG A 86 -18.84 -5.88 17.81
CA ARG A 86 -18.49 -7.11 17.10
C ARG A 86 -17.07 -7.07 16.53
N ILE A 87 -16.70 -6.02 15.79
CA ILE A 87 -15.34 -5.90 15.23
C ILE A 87 -14.29 -5.89 16.34
N ALA A 88 -14.55 -5.25 17.49
CA ALA A 88 -13.65 -5.28 18.63
C ALA A 88 -13.48 -6.71 19.19
N ALA A 89 -14.58 -7.44 19.37
CA ALA A 89 -14.54 -8.82 19.86
C ALA A 89 -13.86 -9.79 18.87
N ASP A 90 -14.21 -9.70 17.59
CA ASP A 90 -13.64 -10.54 16.53
C ASP A 90 -12.15 -10.24 16.33
N SER A 91 -11.74 -8.97 16.50
CA SER A 91 -10.32 -8.61 16.48
C SER A 91 -9.55 -9.21 17.64
N LEU A 92 -10.06 -9.12 18.87
CA LEU A 92 -9.40 -9.72 20.04
C LEU A 92 -9.30 -11.24 19.94
N ALA A 93 -10.25 -11.87 19.24
CA ALA A 93 -10.31 -13.30 19.06
C ALA A 93 -9.63 -13.80 17.78
N HIS A 94 -8.99 -12.93 16.99
CA HIS A 94 -8.39 -13.27 15.69
C HIS A 94 -9.37 -14.01 14.75
N ARG A 95 -10.62 -13.53 14.70
CA ARG A 95 -11.69 -14.12 13.89
C ARG A 95 -11.94 -13.30 12.64
N SER A 96 -12.36 -13.96 11.58
CA SER A 96 -12.83 -13.28 10.38
C SER A 96 -14.15 -12.57 10.64
N TYR A 97 -14.24 -11.31 10.23
CA TYR A 97 -15.49 -10.56 10.07
C TYR A 97 -15.49 -9.97 8.65
N PRO A 98 -16.04 -10.70 7.66
CA PRO A 98 -15.83 -10.36 6.26
C PRO A 98 -16.40 -9.00 5.79
N THR A 99 -17.39 -8.48 6.51
CA THR A 99 -18.08 -7.21 6.23
C THR A 99 -17.89 -6.23 7.37
N ALA A 100 -16.73 -6.26 8.02
CA ALA A 100 -16.45 -5.39 9.14
C ALA A 100 -16.62 -3.90 8.76
N PRO A 101 -17.04 -3.04 9.70
CA PRO A 101 -17.20 -1.63 9.43
C PRO A 101 -15.84 -0.95 9.20
N ILE A 102 -15.73 -0.18 8.12
CA ILE A 102 -14.57 0.67 7.81
C ILE A 102 -14.75 2.05 8.46
N SER A 103 -13.72 2.56 9.12
CA SER A 103 -13.69 3.92 9.69
C SER A 103 -13.84 5.01 8.62
N ASN A 104 -14.46 6.13 9.00
CA ASN A 104 -14.66 7.26 8.09
C ASN A 104 -13.35 8.03 7.84
N LEU A 105 -13.11 8.34 6.57
CA LEU A 105 -12.09 9.29 6.14
C LEU A 105 -12.72 10.35 5.24
N TYR A 106 -12.05 11.50 5.15
CA TYR A 106 -12.63 12.70 4.57
C TYR A 106 -11.81 13.17 3.38
N VAL A 107 -12.51 13.43 2.28
CA VAL A 107 -11.98 14.14 1.11
C VAL A 107 -13.06 15.14 0.69
N PHE A 108 -12.65 16.33 0.23
CA PHE A 108 -13.59 17.41 -0.11
C PHE A 108 -14.54 17.79 1.05
N GLY A 109 -14.10 17.60 2.30
CA GLY A 109 -14.91 17.88 3.50
C GLY A 109 -16.02 16.88 3.79
N ARG A 110 -16.06 15.72 3.12
CA ARG A 110 -17.12 14.71 3.26
C ARG A 110 -16.58 13.29 3.37
N VAL A 111 -17.39 12.40 3.94
CA VAL A 111 -17.07 10.97 4.04
C VAL A 111 -17.08 10.29 2.66
N GLN A 112 -16.47 9.12 2.58
CA GLN A 112 -16.45 8.28 1.37
C GLN A 112 -17.85 7.95 0.85
N ASP A 113 -18.00 7.91 -0.48
CA ASP A 113 -19.27 7.56 -1.16
C ASP A 113 -19.46 6.05 -1.28
N LEU A 114 -18.34 5.34 -1.46
CA LEU A 114 -18.27 3.90 -1.57
C LEU A 114 -17.14 3.39 -0.70
N ALA A 115 -17.30 2.17 -0.23
CA ALA A 115 -16.32 1.48 0.58
C ALA A 115 -16.43 -0.03 0.28
N PHE A 116 -15.30 -0.72 0.21
CA PHE A 116 -15.27 -2.17 0.01
C PHE A 116 -14.16 -2.83 0.84
N GLU A 117 -14.37 -4.07 1.26
CA GLU A 117 -13.37 -4.90 1.93
C GLU A 117 -13.11 -6.20 1.17
N LYS A 118 -11.86 -6.63 1.16
CA LYS A 118 -11.44 -7.97 0.76
C LYS A 118 -11.06 -8.76 2.01
N PRO A 119 -11.93 -9.68 2.46
CA PRO A 119 -11.74 -10.35 3.73
C PRO A 119 -10.63 -11.40 3.68
N THR A 120 -9.97 -11.62 4.81
CA THR A 120 -9.11 -12.79 5.04
C THR A 120 -9.66 -13.65 6.20
N SER A 121 -8.87 -14.61 6.68
CA SER A 121 -9.20 -15.43 7.85
C SER A 121 -9.25 -14.65 9.17
N ASP A 122 -8.67 -13.46 9.24
CA ASP A 122 -8.60 -12.63 10.45
C ASP A 122 -8.99 -11.18 10.10
N VAL A 123 -9.92 -10.60 10.87
CA VAL A 123 -10.42 -9.22 10.70
C VAL A 123 -9.33 -8.15 10.81
N GLN A 124 -8.20 -8.48 11.43
CA GLN A 124 -7.03 -7.61 11.52
C GLN A 124 -6.22 -7.52 10.21
N TYR A 125 -6.46 -8.46 9.29
CA TYR A 125 -5.76 -8.54 8.01
C TYR A 125 -6.77 -8.50 6.88
N ARG A 126 -6.83 -7.41 6.13
CA ARG A 126 -7.80 -7.27 5.03
C ARG A 126 -7.41 -6.13 4.12
N GLY A 127 -7.72 -6.31 2.84
CA GLY A 127 -7.72 -5.20 1.90
C GLY A 127 -8.95 -4.34 2.15
N HIS A 128 -8.81 -3.02 2.21
CA HIS A 128 -9.97 -2.14 2.25
C HIS A 128 -9.75 -0.92 1.37
N ILE A 129 -10.84 -0.45 0.77
CA ILE A 129 -10.84 0.70 -0.12
C ILE A 129 -11.96 1.64 0.25
N ARG A 130 -11.67 2.94 0.19
CA ARG A 130 -12.64 4.03 0.27
C ARG A 130 -12.58 4.84 -1.02
N ILE A 131 -13.73 5.27 -1.54
CA ILE A 131 -13.82 5.97 -2.84
C ILE A 131 -14.70 7.22 -2.72
N TRP A 132 -14.27 8.32 -3.34
CA TRP A 132 -14.96 9.60 -3.38
C TRP A 132 -15.16 10.07 -4.83
N GLN A 133 -16.37 10.49 -5.17
CA GLN A 133 -16.69 11.20 -6.40
C GLN A 133 -16.06 12.59 -6.40
N THR A 134 -15.39 12.95 -7.49
CA THR A 134 -14.69 14.24 -7.60
C THR A 134 -15.57 15.38 -8.12
N GLY A 135 -16.71 15.05 -8.75
CA GLY A 135 -17.55 16.00 -9.48
C GLY A 135 -17.04 16.38 -10.87
N THR A 136 -15.85 15.91 -11.25
CA THR A 136 -15.28 16.09 -12.59
C THR A 136 -15.57 14.87 -13.47
N HIS A 137 -15.34 15.01 -14.77
CA HIS A 137 -15.62 13.99 -15.77
C HIS A 137 -14.44 13.82 -16.73
N LEU A 138 -14.24 12.60 -17.22
CA LEU A 138 -13.30 12.26 -18.29
C LEU A 138 -14.06 11.47 -19.36
N GLY A 139 -14.03 11.94 -20.61
CA GLY A 139 -14.80 11.30 -21.69
C GLY A 139 -16.31 11.25 -21.41
N GLY A 140 -16.86 12.23 -20.68
CA GLY A 140 -18.27 12.26 -20.27
C GLY A 140 -18.62 11.34 -19.09
N GLN A 141 -17.65 10.62 -18.53
CA GLN A 141 -17.85 9.68 -17.42
C GLN A 141 -17.34 10.27 -16.11
N PRO A 142 -18.02 10.05 -14.98
CA PRO A 142 -17.61 10.65 -13.71
C PRO A 142 -16.28 10.07 -13.22
N ILE A 143 -15.46 10.94 -12.63
CA ILE A 143 -14.16 10.57 -12.04
C ILE A 143 -14.32 10.39 -10.53
N TRP A 144 -13.67 9.36 -10.01
CA TRP A 144 -13.59 9.05 -8.59
C TRP A 144 -12.14 8.86 -8.18
N ILE A 145 -11.81 9.20 -6.95
CA ILE A 145 -10.50 8.92 -6.35
C ILE A 145 -10.67 7.94 -5.19
N GLY A 146 -9.70 7.07 -4.98
CA GLY A 146 -9.74 6.03 -3.97
C GLY A 146 -8.46 5.93 -3.17
N ALA A 147 -8.62 5.55 -1.91
CA ALA A 147 -7.55 5.13 -1.02
C ALA A 147 -7.73 3.63 -0.77
N ALA A 148 -6.81 2.81 -1.28
CA ALA A 148 -6.72 1.39 -0.98
C ALA A 148 -5.54 1.13 -0.04
N THR A 149 -5.80 0.46 1.07
CA THR A 149 -4.83 0.11 2.10
C THR A 149 -5.10 -1.30 2.62
N TYR A 150 -4.03 -2.01 2.96
CA TYR A 150 -4.13 -3.35 3.54
C TYR A 150 -3.92 -3.24 5.05
N ASP A 151 -4.89 -3.68 5.84
CA ASP A 151 -4.72 -3.79 7.30
C ASP A 151 -3.72 -4.92 7.60
N SER A 152 -2.71 -4.66 8.42
CA SER A 152 -1.62 -5.59 8.77
C SER A 152 -1.50 -5.87 10.27
N GLY A 153 -2.61 -5.86 11.01
CA GLY A 153 -2.65 -6.10 12.47
C GLY A 153 -3.28 -4.95 13.27
N ILE A 154 -3.48 -5.16 14.57
CA ILE A 154 -3.86 -4.12 15.54
C ILE A 154 -2.83 -4.08 16.67
N GLU A 155 -2.30 -2.90 16.99
CA GLU A 155 -1.69 -2.62 18.30
C GLU A 155 -2.70 -1.85 19.16
N LEU A 156 -2.88 -2.26 20.42
CA LEU A 156 -3.59 -1.46 21.40
C LEU A 156 -2.77 -0.18 21.63
N SER A 157 -3.24 0.94 21.09
CA SER A 157 -2.62 2.25 21.34
C SER A 157 -2.42 2.45 22.84
N SER A 158 -1.17 2.63 23.27
CA SER A 158 -0.78 2.91 24.66
C SER A 158 -1.33 4.24 25.18
N THR A 159 -1.95 5.06 24.32
CA THR A 159 -2.35 6.44 24.63
C THR A 159 -3.83 6.75 24.40
N LYS A 160 -4.60 5.93 23.68
CA LYS A 160 -5.99 6.27 23.28
C LYS A 160 -7.07 5.22 23.55
N HIS A 161 -6.74 4.03 24.04
CA HIS A 161 -7.70 2.95 24.39
C HIS A 161 -8.73 2.57 23.31
N PHE A 162 -8.50 2.93 22.04
CA PHE A 162 -9.27 2.44 20.89
C PHE A 162 -8.37 1.52 20.04
N PRO A 163 -8.91 0.43 19.46
CA PRO A 163 -8.18 -0.38 18.49
C PRO A 163 -7.83 0.50 17.28
N THR A 164 -6.54 0.69 17.01
CA THR A 164 -6.07 1.36 15.78
C THR A 164 -5.43 0.30 14.90
N HIS A 165 -6.07 -0.01 13.78
CA HIS A 165 -5.53 -0.94 12.79
C HIS A 165 -4.26 -0.36 12.17
N HIS A 166 -3.23 -1.19 12.00
CA HIS A 166 -2.05 -0.85 11.22
C HIS A 166 -2.32 -1.08 9.75
N ILE A 167 -1.81 -0.22 8.89
CA ILE A 167 -1.73 -0.51 7.45
C ILE A 167 -0.35 -1.06 7.08
N ALA A 168 -0.30 -1.92 6.07
CA ALA A 168 0.95 -2.36 5.47
C ALA A 168 1.70 -1.15 4.91
N PRO A 169 3.03 -1.07 5.11
CA PRO A 169 3.81 0.11 4.78
C PRO A 169 3.80 0.42 3.28
N THR A 170 3.85 -0.60 2.44
CA THR A 170 3.89 -0.42 0.97
C THR A 170 2.48 -0.44 0.40
N VAL A 171 1.80 0.72 0.43
CA VAL A 171 0.38 0.84 0.00
C VAL A 171 0.17 0.55 -1.49
N ASP A 172 1.23 0.61 -2.28
CA ASP A 172 1.19 0.29 -3.71
C ASP A 172 0.95 -1.21 -3.96
N LEU A 173 1.32 -2.09 -3.03
CA LEU A 173 1.00 -3.52 -3.13
C LEU A 173 -0.51 -3.73 -3.11
N GLU A 174 -1.21 -3.02 -2.22
CA GLU A 174 -2.67 -3.08 -2.15
C GLU A 174 -3.32 -2.44 -3.38
N ARG A 175 -2.84 -1.26 -3.83
CA ARG A 175 -3.27 -0.65 -5.09
C ARG A 175 -3.20 -1.65 -6.25
N ASN A 176 -2.06 -2.33 -6.39
CA ASN A 176 -1.81 -3.28 -7.47
C ASN A 176 -2.66 -4.55 -7.31
N ALA A 177 -2.90 -5.00 -6.06
CA ALA A 177 -3.79 -6.11 -5.77
C ALA A 177 -5.24 -5.80 -6.16
N VAL A 178 -5.73 -4.59 -5.86
CA VAL A 178 -7.05 -4.10 -6.31
C VAL A 178 -7.14 -4.12 -7.84
N GLY A 179 -6.15 -3.55 -8.54
CA GLY A 179 -6.09 -3.60 -10.01
C GLY A 179 -6.16 -5.04 -10.53
N ALA A 180 -5.27 -5.91 -10.04
CA ALA A 180 -5.22 -7.31 -10.45
C ALA A 180 -6.54 -8.08 -10.20
N ASP A 181 -7.21 -7.81 -9.08
CA ASP A 181 -8.52 -8.40 -8.78
C ASP A 181 -9.61 -7.90 -9.72
N LEU A 182 -9.60 -6.60 -10.01
CA LEU A 182 -10.56 -5.99 -10.91
C LEU A 182 -10.33 -6.44 -12.37
N ALA A 183 -9.10 -6.55 -12.83
CA ALA A 183 -8.77 -7.01 -14.19
C ALA A 183 -9.32 -8.42 -14.50
N LYS A 184 -9.36 -9.33 -13.51
CA LYS A 184 -9.83 -10.73 -13.67
C LYS A 184 -11.33 -10.86 -13.97
N THR A 185 -12.11 -9.82 -13.74
CA THR A 185 -13.58 -9.89 -13.85
C THR A 185 -14.11 -9.77 -15.28
N GLY A 186 -13.26 -9.42 -16.25
CA GLY A 186 -13.63 -9.38 -17.68
C GLY A 186 -14.58 -8.26 -18.10
N VAL A 187 -14.95 -7.33 -17.21
CA VAL A 187 -15.74 -6.15 -17.56
C VAL A 187 -14.79 -5.09 -18.11
N GLY A 188 -15.02 -4.59 -19.33
CA GLY A 188 -14.17 -3.65 -20.10
C GLY A 188 -13.31 -2.69 -19.26
N ARG A 189 -12.14 -3.17 -18.82
CA ARG A 189 -11.23 -2.46 -17.94
C ARG A 189 -9.92 -2.27 -18.65
N SER A 190 -9.55 -1.02 -18.82
CA SER A 190 -8.17 -0.65 -19.10
C SER A 190 -7.59 -0.01 -17.86
N GLU A 191 -6.40 -0.44 -17.50
CA GLU A 191 -5.63 0.09 -16.39
C GLU A 191 -4.43 0.84 -16.95
N ILE A 192 -4.18 2.04 -16.43
CA ILE A 192 -2.96 2.79 -16.71
C ILE A 192 -2.39 3.37 -15.42
N TYR A 193 -1.08 3.49 -15.34
CA TYR A 193 -0.44 4.32 -14.33
C TYR A 193 -0.36 5.76 -14.82
N ALA A 194 -0.51 6.72 -13.92
CA ALA A 194 -0.45 8.14 -14.21
C ALA A 194 0.33 8.90 -13.14
N ALA A 195 0.80 10.11 -13.49
CA ALA A 195 1.47 10.99 -12.55
C ALA A 195 0.48 11.47 -11.48
N PHE A 196 0.89 11.47 -10.22
CA PHE A 196 0.03 11.89 -9.12
C PHE A 196 0.75 12.67 -8.02
N THR A 197 1.79 12.08 -7.42
CA THR A 197 2.64 12.71 -6.42
C THR A 197 4.09 12.30 -6.63
N PRO A 198 5.09 13.07 -6.16
CA PRO A 198 6.44 12.53 -6.02
C PRO A 198 6.46 11.28 -5.12
N PRO A 199 7.45 10.38 -5.27
CA PRO A 199 7.61 9.22 -4.40
C PRO A 199 7.61 9.60 -2.93
N ILE A 200 6.92 8.80 -2.13
CA ILE A 200 6.79 8.94 -0.69
C ILE A 200 7.68 7.87 -0.05
N PHE A 201 8.80 8.30 0.52
CA PHE A 201 9.70 7.41 1.27
C PHE A 201 9.39 7.35 2.76
N PHE A 202 8.61 8.31 3.28
CA PHE A 202 8.20 8.33 4.67
C PHE A 202 7.01 9.26 4.86
N ALA A 203 5.86 8.70 5.21
CA ALA A 203 4.67 9.43 5.64
C ALA A 203 3.95 8.68 6.76
N ARG A 204 2.98 9.34 7.41
CA ARG A 204 2.14 8.72 8.43
C ARG A 204 0.66 8.94 8.15
N ASN A 205 -0.15 7.90 8.36
CA ASN A 205 -1.61 7.98 8.29
C ASN A 205 -2.21 8.52 9.61
N GLY A 206 -3.55 8.54 9.69
CA GLY A 206 -4.29 9.03 10.85
C GLY A 206 -4.17 8.16 12.11
N GLY A 207 -3.85 6.88 11.94
CA GLY A 207 -3.50 5.94 13.01
C GLY A 207 -2.08 6.11 13.54
N GLY A 208 -1.22 6.80 12.78
CA GLY A 208 0.19 6.99 13.07
C GLY A 208 1.10 5.99 12.35
N ASP A 209 0.56 5.12 11.51
CA ASP A 209 1.32 4.11 10.77
C ASP A 209 2.17 4.73 9.69
N TYR A 210 3.38 4.21 9.56
CA TYR A 210 4.25 4.56 8.44
C TYR A 210 3.71 3.98 7.14
N TYR A 211 3.82 4.75 6.06
CA TYR A 211 3.66 4.21 4.72
C TYR A 211 4.63 4.86 3.72
N GLU A 212 4.83 4.14 2.62
CA GLU A 212 5.61 4.49 1.45
C GLU A 212 4.82 4.23 0.17
N SER A 213 5.13 5.00 -0.88
CA SER A 213 4.53 4.85 -2.20
C SER A 213 5.49 5.33 -3.30
N ASP A 214 5.45 4.71 -4.47
CA ASP A 214 6.10 5.16 -5.69
C ASP A 214 5.56 6.50 -6.21
N GLY A 215 4.41 6.94 -5.68
CA GLY A 215 3.76 8.22 -6.00
C GLY A 215 2.88 8.19 -7.24
N ASP A 216 2.74 7.03 -7.87
CA ASP A 216 1.91 6.84 -9.04
C ASP A 216 0.45 6.57 -8.63
N ILE A 217 -0.48 6.90 -9.51
CA ILE A 217 -1.90 6.54 -9.34
C ILE A 217 -2.29 5.49 -10.38
N LEU A 218 -3.00 4.46 -9.94
CA LEU A 218 -3.58 3.48 -10.85
C LEU A 218 -4.97 3.97 -11.28
N VAL A 219 -5.12 4.21 -12.58
CA VAL A 219 -6.37 4.64 -13.21
C VAL A 219 -7.10 3.45 -13.78
N ILE A 220 -8.32 3.23 -13.33
CA ILE A 220 -9.16 2.09 -13.69
C ILE A 220 -10.38 2.60 -14.46
N ASN A 221 -10.43 2.34 -15.77
CA ASN A 221 -11.64 2.55 -16.56
C ASN A 221 -12.65 1.45 -16.22
N SER A 222 -13.77 1.81 -15.61
CA SER A 222 -14.85 0.87 -15.25
C SER A 222 -15.95 0.82 -16.31
N THR A 223 -15.80 1.53 -17.43
CA THR A 223 -16.82 1.67 -18.46
C THR A 223 -16.62 0.67 -19.60
N GLN A 224 -17.71 0.28 -20.27
CA GLN A 224 -17.61 -0.63 -21.43
C GLN A 224 -16.93 0.00 -22.65
N THR A 225 -16.85 1.33 -22.69
CA THR A 225 -16.24 2.06 -23.80
C THR A 225 -14.81 2.44 -23.44
N SER A 226 -13.90 2.29 -24.40
CA SER A 226 -12.54 2.81 -24.23
C SER A 226 -12.61 4.33 -24.07
N ILE A 227 -12.22 4.81 -22.91
CA ILE A 227 -11.92 6.22 -22.69
C ILE A 227 -10.49 6.42 -23.19
N PRO A 228 -10.17 7.52 -23.91
CA PRO A 228 -8.84 7.76 -24.47
C PRO A 228 -7.85 8.14 -23.35
N LEU A 229 -7.60 7.18 -22.46
CA LEU A 229 -6.49 7.13 -21.53
C LEU A 229 -5.28 6.76 -22.37
N GLN A 230 -4.57 7.75 -22.87
CA GLN A 230 -3.43 7.55 -23.75
C GLN A 230 -2.36 6.75 -22.98
N GLN A 231 -2.16 5.48 -23.32
CA GLN A 231 -1.06 4.69 -22.78
C GLN A 231 0.26 5.29 -23.27
N SER A 232 1.22 5.46 -22.36
CA SER A 232 2.59 5.75 -22.78
C SER A 232 3.21 4.47 -23.34
N SER A 233 4.13 4.58 -24.29
CA SER A 233 4.70 3.43 -24.99
C SER A 233 5.21 2.36 -24.00
N GLY A 234 4.76 1.11 -24.17
CA GLY A 234 4.78 0.05 -23.14
C GLY A 234 6.15 -0.37 -22.59
N VAL A 235 7.27 0.11 -23.14
CA VAL A 235 8.61 -0.15 -22.59
C VAL A 235 8.84 0.61 -21.29
N ILE A 236 8.47 1.89 -21.21
CA ILE A 236 8.71 2.70 -19.99
C ILE A 236 7.81 2.22 -18.85
N GLU A 237 6.54 1.94 -19.12
CA GLU A 237 5.61 1.40 -18.11
C GLU A 237 6.08 0.02 -17.62
N GLY A 238 6.52 -0.86 -18.53
CA GLY A 238 7.11 -2.16 -18.16
C GLY A 238 8.36 -2.01 -17.27
N LEU A 239 9.23 -1.02 -17.57
CA LEU A 239 10.40 -0.72 -16.75
C LEU A 239 10.02 -0.13 -15.38
N LYS A 240 9.00 0.73 -15.29
CA LYS A 240 8.52 1.28 -14.02
C LYS A 240 7.96 0.18 -13.12
N THR A 241 7.12 -0.69 -13.66
CA THR A 241 6.57 -1.87 -12.94
C THR A 241 7.69 -2.82 -12.53
N GLY A 242 8.60 -3.16 -13.43
CA GLY A 242 9.75 -4.03 -13.11
C GLY A 242 10.66 -3.45 -12.04
N LEU A 243 10.89 -2.14 -12.07
CA LEU A 243 11.68 -1.42 -11.08
C LEU A 243 11.00 -1.40 -9.70
N PHE A 244 9.68 -1.19 -9.64
CA PHE A 244 8.90 -1.29 -8.41
C PHE A 244 9.03 -2.68 -7.79
N LEU A 245 8.76 -3.74 -8.56
CA LEU A 245 8.88 -5.13 -8.10
C LEU A 245 10.31 -5.48 -7.66
N PHE A 246 11.32 -4.96 -8.36
CA PHE A 246 12.72 -5.15 -7.96
C PHE A 246 13.02 -4.50 -6.61
N TYR A 247 12.59 -3.26 -6.38
CA TYR A 247 12.81 -2.59 -5.10
C TYR A 247 12.08 -3.29 -3.97
N ASP A 248 10.80 -3.62 -4.18
CA ASP A 248 9.99 -4.34 -3.19
C ASP A 248 10.64 -5.67 -2.79
N ALA A 249 11.07 -6.47 -3.78
CA ALA A 249 11.79 -7.72 -3.54
C ALA A 249 13.14 -7.50 -2.82
N LEU A 250 13.91 -6.49 -3.24
CA LEU A 250 15.21 -6.17 -2.64
C LEU A 250 15.07 -5.76 -1.18
N PHE A 251 14.16 -4.83 -0.87
CA PHE A 251 13.92 -4.38 0.50
C PHE A 251 13.39 -5.51 1.38
N THR A 252 12.49 -6.35 0.86
CA THR A 252 12.00 -7.54 1.55
C THR A 252 13.13 -8.51 1.90
N VAL A 253 13.99 -8.85 0.94
CA VAL A 253 15.12 -9.77 1.15
C VAL A 253 16.14 -9.19 2.12
N VAL A 254 16.54 -7.93 1.95
CA VAL A 254 17.51 -7.27 2.83
C VAL A 254 16.95 -7.15 4.25
N GLY A 255 15.68 -6.77 4.40
CA GLY A 255 15.00 -6.73 5.69
C GLY A 255 14.99 -8.08 6.40
N ALA A 256 14.62 -9.16 5.69
CA ALA A 256 14.65 -10.52 6.22
C ALA A 256 16.06 -10.97 6.64
N MET A 257 17.08 -10.64 5.84
CA MET A 257 18.48 -10.93 6.19
C MET A 257 18.93 -10.19 7.45
N LEU A 258 18.58 -8.92 7.61
CA LEU A 258 18.91 -8.13 8.80
C LEU A 258 18.21 -8.67 10.05
N ALA A 259 16.92 -9.04 9.94
CA ALA A 259 16.18 -9.65 11.04
C ALA A 259 16.78 -11.00 11.46
N PHE A 260 17.15 -11.84 10.49
CA PHE A 260 17.83 -13.10 10.74
C PHE A 260 19.19 -12.89 11.44
N LEU A 261 19.99 -11.93 10.97
CA LEU A 261 21.26 -11.59 11.61
C LEU A 261 21.04 -11.11 13.06
N GLY A 262 20.04 -10.27 13.29
CA GLY A 262 19.65 -9.82 14.64
C GLY A 262 19.28 -10.99 15.55
N LEU A 263 18.50 -11.96 15.06
CA LEU A 263 18.13 -13.17 15.80
C LEU A 263 19.37 -14.02 16.14
N VAL A 264 20.28 -14.22 15.18
CA VAL A 264 21.53 -14.96 15.40
C VAL A 264 22.38 -14.29 16.48
N VAL A 265 22.53 -12.96 16.42
CA VAL A 265 23.26 -12.19 17.44
C VAL A 265 22.60 -12.34 18.80
N PHE A 266 21.26 -12.24 18.88
CA PHE A 266 20.51 -12.42 20.12
C PHE A 266 20.72 -13.81 20.74
N ILE A 267 20.68 -14.88 19.92
CA ILE A 267 20.93 -16.26 20.36
C ILE A 267 22.37 -16.41 20.87
N ILE A 268 23.35 -15.87 20.15
CA ILE A 268 24.76 -15.93 20.57
C ILE A 268 24.95 -15.23 21.92
N ILE A 269 24.37 -14.04 22.10
CA ILE A 269 24.42 -13.31 23.38
C ILE A 269 23.76 -14.13 24.48
N GLY A 270 22.56 -14.67 24.25
CA GLY A 270 21.84 -15.51 25.21
C GLY A 270 22.63 -16.75 25.65
N LEU A 271 23.23 -17.47 24.70
CA LEU A 271 24.10 -18.64 24.98
C LEU A 271 25.37 -18.25 25.74
N THR A 272 25.93 -17.08 25.43
CA THR A 272 27.12 -16.57 26.12
C THR A 272 26.80 -16.21 27.57
N LEU A 273 25.69 -15.51 27.81
CA LEU A 273 25.22 -15.16 29.15
C LEU A 273 24.87 -16.41 29.97
N TRP A 274 24.18 -17.40 29.37
CA TRP A 274 23.89 -18.69 30.02
C TRP A 274 25.16 -19.40 30.50
N ARG A 275 26.18 -19.50 29.64
CA ARG A 275 27.47 -20.12 29.99
C ARG A 275 28.20 -19.37 31.10
N LEU A 276 28.08 -18.05 31.15
CA LEU A 276 28.67 -17.24 32.23
C LEU A 276 27.95 -17.49 33.56
N THR A 277 26.62 -17.65 33.55
CA THR A 277 25.85 -17.99 34.75
C THR A 277 26.12 -19.41 35.26
N GLU A 278 26.27 -20.41 34.38
CA GLU A 278 26.66 -21.78 34.79
C GLU A 278 28.02 -21.83 35.48
N ARG A 279 29.01 -21.09 34.97
CA ARG A 279 30.35 -21.03 35.58
C ARG A 279 30.36 -20.38 36.96
N SER A 280 29.44 -19.46 37.24
CA SER A 280 29.32 -18.82 38.55
C SER A 280 28.74 -19.74 39.65
N HIS A 281 28.13 -20.87 39.28
CA HIS A 281 27.52 -21.84 40.20
C HIS A 281 28.36 -23.11 40.39
N SER A 282 29.60 -23.13 39.92
CA SER A 282 30.55 -24.23 40.16
C SER A 282 31.13 -24.10 41.58
N PRO A 283 30.94 -25.07 42.49
CA PRO A 283 31.55 -25.02 43.81
C PRO A 283 33.07 -25.14 43.68
N SER A 284 33.81 -24.19 44.25
CA SER A 284 35.25 -24.31 44.43
C SER A 284 35.53 -25.43 45.44
N PHE A 285 35.96 -26.59 44.94
CA PHE A 285 36.56 -27.66 45.74
C PHE A 285 38.08 -27.47 45.82
#